data_AF-A0A812N0I2-F1
#
_entry.id   AF-A0A812N0I2-F1
#
_cell.length_a   1.000
_cell.length_b   1.000
_cell.length_c   1.000
_cell.angle_alpha   90.00
_cell.angle_beta   90.00
_cell.angle_gamma   90.00
#
_symmetry.space_group_name_H-M   'P 1'
#
loop_
_entity.id
_entity.type
_entity.pdbx_description
1 polymer ?
#
loop_
_entity_poly.entity_id
_entity_poly.type
_entity_poly.pdbx_seq_one_letter_code
_entity_poly.pdbx_strand_id
1 'polypeptide(L)'
;MALLKAPGFSDEESFVLCDAATKGFPILHASLGFQKLYGFSQEECTDSSCGMLVGADGILKDPLAIAAAERMTGKSLGGLAAGFAVMHDVMVEYVDDVVRNRDTDFPAVLAVNRKSTGQLFTCQMGLLRKHHPELGWSYMVGLQQDVSSQIPVPELLKAAAQGAEEYKALCSSQARRSKLAERLQTKEAESHFHGIMRDAWRSVLSRQMSETNGKKMQKSRSMEEKTIASVSTACSLSSVVAKDKGQDQFSPNDFQRSATCPDACPPWPWRVS
;
A
#
# COMPACT_ATOMS: atom_id res chain seq x y z
N MET A 1 -0.52 37.15 16.10
CA MET A 1 -1.60 36.20 16.49
C MET A 1 -1.18 34.82 16.02
N ALA A 2 -0.59 34.01 16.90
CA ALA A 2 -0.27 32.62 16.57
C ALA A 2 -1.59 31.85 16.55
N LEU A 3 -1.97 31.29 15.39
CA LEU A 3 -3.02 30.29 15.29
C LEU A 3 -2.62 29.15 16.23
N LEU A 4 -3.30 29.05 17.37
CA LEU A 4 -3.29 27.87 18.21
C LEU A 4 -3.75 26.72 17.30
N LYS A 5 -2.79 25.90 16.84
CA LYS A 5 -3.10 24.63 16.18
C LYS A 5 -3.98 23.87 17.18
N ALA A 6 -5.24 23.63 16.81
CA ALA A 6 -6.08 22.71 17.56
C ALA A 6 -5.30 21.39 17.75
N PRO A 7 -5.43 20.71 18.89
CA PRO A 7 -4.84 19.40 19.09
C PRO A 7 -5.54 18.41 18.16
N GLY A 8 -5.05 18.33 16.93
CA GLY A 8 -5.56 17.49 15.86
C GLY A 8 -4.46 16.55 15.38
N PHE A 9 -4.88 15.39 14.90
CA PHE A 9 -4.06 14.38 14.26
C PHE A 9 -2.95 15.02 13.39
N SER A 10 -1.71 14.56 13.54
CA SER A 10 -0.54 15.23 12.96
C SER A 10 0.39 14.28 12.22
N ASP A 11 1.20 14.83 11.33
CA ASP A 11 2.21 14.08 10.56
C ASP A 11 3.35 13.50 11.42
N GLU A 12 3.41 13.88 12.70
CA GLU A 12 4.30 13.28 13.70
C GLU A 12 3.82 11.89 14.17
N GLU A 13 2.57 11.53 13.88
CA GLU A 13 2.08 10.18 14.10
C GLU A 13 2.61 9.22 13.02
N SER A 14 2.89 7.98 13.38
CA SER A 14 3.40 6.99 12.44
C SER A 14 2.26 6.34 11.64
N PHE A 15 1.92 6.89 10.48
CA PHE A 15 0.98 6.28 9.54
C PHE A 15 1.50 6.22 8.10
N VAL A 16 0.88 5.34 7.31
CA VAL A 16 1.01 5.28 5.85
C VAL A 16 -0.36 5.37 5.20
N LEU A 17 -0.41 5.91 3.98
CA LEU A 17 -1.56 5.90 3.11
C LEU A 17 -1.24 5.04 1.89
N CYS A 18 -2.09 4.06 1.61
CA CYS A 18 -1.91 3.10 0.53
C CYS A 18 -3.05 3.19 -0.49
N ASP A 19 -2.75 2.91 -1.75
CA ASP A 19 -3.79 2.78 -2.78
C ASP A 19 -4.63 1.52 -2.53
N ALA A 20 -5.92 1.68 -2.23
CA ALA A 20 -6.81 0.55 -1.98
C ALA A 20 -7.27 -0.14 -3.28
N ALA A 21 -7.09 0.50 -4.44
CA ALA A 21 -7.48 -0.06 -5.73
C ALA A 21 -6.39 -0.94 -6.35
N THR A 22 -5.16 -0.84 -5.88
CA THR A 22 -4.01 -1.55 -6.44
C THR A 22 -3.61 -2.76 -5.58
N LYS A 23 -3.44 -3.92 -6.23
CA LYS A 23 -2.98 -5.15 -5.57
C LYS A 23 -1.65 -4.89 -4.86
N GLY A 24 -1.53 -5.33 -3.61
CA GLY A 24 -0.32 -5.10 -2.80
C GLY A 24 -0.39 -3.86 -1.91
N PHE A 25 -1.43 -3.02 -2.07
CA PHE A 25 -1.64 -1.78 -1.32
C PHE A 25 -0.37 -0.91 -1.31
N PRO A 26 0.14 -0.50 -2.48
CA PRO A 26 1.38 0.27 -2.56
C PRO A 26 1.24 1.57 -1.76
N ILE A 27 2.30 1.91 -1.03
CA ILE A 27 2.34 3.13 -0.23
C ILE A 27 2.39 4.34 -1.16
N LEU A 28 1.45 5.26 -1.00
CA LEU A 28 1.42 6.55 -1.66
C LEU A 28 2.06 7.65 -0.80
N HIS A 29 1.95 7.51 0.52
CA HIS A 29 2.49 8.46 1.48
C HIS A 29 2.92 7.78 2.78
N ALA A 30 4.07 8.18 3.30
CA ALA A 30 4.61 7.80 4.59
C ALA A 30 4.86 9.06 5.42
N SER A 31 4.12 9.18 6.52
CA SER A 31 4.22 10.30 7.45
C SER A 31 5.63 10.49 8.02
N LEU A 32 5.94 11.69 8.51
CA LEU A 32 7.20 11.93 9.23
C LEU A 32 7.35 11.02 10.45
N GLY A 33 6.27 10.74 11.17
CA GLY A 33 6.27 9.79 12.28
C GLY A 33 6.68 8.39 11.85
N PHE A 34 6.20 7.92 10.69
CA PHE A 34 6.57 6.62 10.14
C PHE A 34 8.06 6.60 9.76
N GLN A 35 8.53 7.63 9.06
CA GLN A 35 9.93 7.76 8.68
C GLN A 35 10.85 7.77 9.91
N LYS A 36 10.47 8.46 10.99
CA LYS A 36 11.22 8.46 12.26
C LYS A 36 11.19 7.10 12.95
N LEU A 37 10.05 6.42 12.96
CA LEU A 37 9.89 5.13 13.63
C LEU A 37 10.70 4.04 12.93
N TYR A 38 10.62 3.99 11.61
CA TYR A 38 11.22 2.92 10.80
C TYR A 38 12.60 3.27 10.25
N GLY A 39 12.90 4.54 10.05
CA GLY A 39 14.15 5.01 9.45
C GLY A 39 14.23 4.87 7.93
N PHE A 40 13.10 4.71 7.23
CA PHE A 40 13.01 4.78 5.77
C PHE A 40 12.52 6.17 5.35
N SER A 41 13.03 6.68 4.24
CA SER A 41 12.56 7.91 3.60
C SER A 41 11.21 7.71 2.89
N GLN A 42 10.50 8.81 2.60
CA GLN A 42 9.29 8.79 1.77
C GLN A 42 9.56 8.11 0.40
N GLU A 43 10.71 8.39 -0.21
CA GLU A 43 11.10 7.86 -1.52
C GLU A 43 11.30 6.34 -1.48
N GLU A 44 11.92 5.81 -0.42
CA GLU A 44 12.08 4.37 -0.22
C GLU A 44 10.73 3.66 0.05
N CYS A 45 9.78 4.36 0.65
CA CYS A 45 8.46 3.81 0.95
C CYS A 45 7.54 3.82 -0.27
N THR A 46 7.60 4.86 -1.10
CA THR A 46 6.64 5.09 -2.19
C THR A 46 6.63 3.92 -3.18
N ASP A 47 5.43 3.50 -3.61
CA ASP A 47 5.19 2.39 -4.53
C ASP A 47 5.60 1.00 -4.01
N SER A 48 6.15 0.92 -2.79
CA SER A 48 6.46 -0.34 -2.10
C SER A 48 5.26 -0.86 -1.30
N SER A 49 5.17 -2.18 -1.15
CA SER A 49 4.24 -2.80 -0.20
C SER A 49 4.83 -2.76 1.21
N CYS A 50 4.05 -2.32 2.20
CA CYS A 50 4.50 -2.21 3.59
C CYS A 50 5.04 -3.54 4.13
N GLY A 51 4.36 -4.67 3.85
CA GLY A 51 4.77 -6.00 4.30
C GLY A 51 6.14 -6.42 3.73
N MET A 52 6.43 -6.05 2.48
CA MET A 52 7.72 -6.32 1.83
C MET A 52 8.86 -5.49 2.41
N LEU A 53 8.57 -4.25 2.83
CA LEU A 53 9.58 -3.33 3.34
C LEU A 53 9.95 -3.64 4.79
N VAL A 54 8.93 -3.77 5.66
CA VAL A 54 9.11 -3.80 7.12
C VAL A 54 8.67 -5.09 7.79
N GLY A 55 7.83 -5.90 7.14
CA GLY A 55 7.22 -7.09 7.73
C GLY A 55 8.04 -8.37 7.56
N ALA A 56 7.35 -9.52 7.67
CA ALA A 56 7.96 -10.85 7.59
C ALA A 56 8.82 -11.06 6.34
N ASP A 57 8.36 -10.63 5.17
CA ASP A 57 9.11 -10.77 3.92
C ASP A 57 10.44 -10.01 3.95
N GLY A 58 10.46 -8.81 4.52
CA GLY A 58 11.69 -8.02 4.69
C GLY A 58 12.62 -8.65 5.73
N ILE A 59 12.07 -9.18 6.82
CA ILE A 59 12.83 -9.82 7.90
C ILE A 59 13.48 -11.12 7.41
N LEU A 60 12.72 -11.99 6.75
CA LEU A 60 13.19 -13.30 6.29
C LEU A 60 14.18 -13.23 5.12
N LYS A 61 14.34 -12.04 4.51
CA LYS A 61 15.38 -11.77 3.49
C LYS A 61 16.63 -11.10 4.06
N ASP A 62 16.61 -10.72 5.32
CA ASP A 62 17.70 -10.02 6.00
C ASP A 62 18.39 -10.97 7.01
N PRO A 63 19.60 -11.48 6.69
CA PRO A 63 20.31 -12.40 7.58
C PRO A 63 20.59 -11.83 8.97
N LEU A 64 20.73 -10.51 9.11
CA LEU A 64 20.94 -9.87 10.41
C LEU A 64 19.65 -9.87 11.23
N ALA A 65 18.52 -9.60 10.58
CA ALA A 65 17.21 -9.66 11.23
C ALA A 65 16.86 -11.08 11.67
N ILE A 66 17.15 -12.09 10.83
CA ILE A 66 17.01 -13.51 11.20
C ILE A 66 17.89 -13.83 12.41
N ALA A 67 19.19 -13.53 12.36
CA ALA A 67 20.10 -13.84 13.46
C ALA A 67 19.70 -13.14 14.78
N ALA A 68 19.14 -11.94 14.70
CA ALA A 68 18.57 -11.24 15.86
C ALA A 68 17.35 -12.00 16.40
N ALA A 69 16.39 -12.37 15.55
CA ALA A 69 15.20 -13.12 15.95
C ALA A 69 15.53 -14.49 16.55
N GLU A 70 16.49 -15.23 15.97
CA GLU A 70 16.94 -16.52 16.49
C GLU A 70 17.57 -16.37 17.88
N ARG A 71 18.44 -15.38 18.07
CA ARG A 71 19.05 -15.09 19.39
C ARG A 71 18.03 -14.72 20.45
N MET A 72 17.00 -13.97 20.05
CA MET A 72 15.94 -13.48 20.93
C MET A 72 14.96 -14.58 21.36
N THR A 73 14.73 -15.58 20.50
CA THR A 73 13.69 -16.60 20.71
C THR A 73 14.24 -18.01 20.99
N GLY A 74 15.50 -18.26 20.66
CA GLY A 74 16.09 -19.61 20.65
C GLY A 74 15.51 -20.53 19.57
N LYS A 75 14.73 -20.00 18.62
CA LYS A 75 14.14 -20.77 17.52
C LYS A 75 15.04 -20.76 16.30
N SER A 76 14.97 -21.82 15.48
CA SER A 76 15.56 -21.84 14.15
C SER A 76 14.74 -21.02 13.16
N LEU A 77 15.34 -20.70 12.01
CA LEU A 77 14.64 -20.10 10.86
C LEU A 77 13.30 -20.76 10.53
N GLY A 78 13.21 -22.09 10.54
CA GLY A 78 11.95 -22.80 10.28
C GLY A 78 10.88 -22.52 11.33
N GLY A 79 11.27 -22.43 12.61
CA GLY A 79 10.36 -22.08 13.70
C GLY A 79 9.92 -20.61 13.66
N LEU A 80 10.80 -19.71 13.21
CA LEU A 80 10.45 -18.31 12.97
C LEU A 80 9.48 -18.17 11.79
N ALA A 81 9.77 -18.85 10.68
CA ALA A 81 8.92 -18.84 9.48
C ALA A 81 7.49 -19.32 9.78
N ALA A 82 7.34 -20.37 10.60
CA ALA A 82 6.02 -20.83 11.03
C ALA A 82 5.25 -19.77 11.84
N GLY A 83 5.93 -19.08 12.77
CA GLY A 83 5.31 -17.98 13.52
C GLY A 83 4.91 -16.81 12.61
N PHE A 84 5.78 -16.42 11.67
CA PHE A 84 5.47 -15.37 10.69
C PHE A 84 4.31 -15.75 9.77
N ALA A 85 4.19 -17.03 9.39
CA ALA A 85 3.06 -17.51 8.59
C ALA A 85 1.74 -17.34 9.34
N VAL A 86 1.69 -17.68 10.63
CA VAL A 86 0.50 -17.43 11.48
C VAL A 86 0.15 -15.95 11.54
N MET A 87 1.13 -15.07 11.76
CA MET A 87 0.89 -13.62 11.78
C MET A 87 0.37 -13.11 10.43
N HIS A 88 0.94 -13.61 9.33
CA HIS A 88 0.54 -13.26 7.97
C HIS A 88 -0.91 -13.67 7.69
N ASP A 89 -1.29 -14.91 8.02
CA ASP A 89 -2.64 -15.40 7.75
C ASP A 89 -3.70 -14.60 8.53
N VAL A 90 -3.41 -14.28 9.80
CA VAL A 90 -4.27 -13.42 10.61
C VAL A 90 -4.30 -11.97 10.10
N MET A 91 -3.17 -11.45 9.60
CA MET A 91 -3.13 -10.12 8.94
C MET A 91 -3.99 -10.10 7.68
N VAL A 92 -3.96 -11.15 6.86
CA VAL A 92 -4.77 -11.24 5.64
C VAL A 92 -6.26 -11.26 5.98
N GLU A 93 -6.66 -12.03 6.98
CA GLU A 93 -8.03 -12.03 7.50
C GLU A 93 -8.45 -10.63 7.99
N TYR A 94 -7.62 -10.00 8.82
CA TYR A 94 -7.86 -8.64 9.32
C TYR A 94 -7.99 -7.61 8.19
N VAL A 95 -7.12 -7.66 7.19
CA VAL A 95 -7.19 -6.76 6.02
C VAL A 95 -8.46 -7.01 5.20
N ASP A 96 -8.84 -8.28 4.98
CA ASP A 96 -10.06 -8.63 4.24
C ASP A 96 -11.31 -8.08 4.94
N ASP A 97 -11.37 -8.20 6.27
CA ASP A 97 -12.47 -7.64 7.06
C ASP A 97 -12.52 -6.11 6.96
N VAL A 98 -11.39 -5.41 7.07
CA VAL A 98 -11.34 -3.95 6.91
C VAL A 98 -11.75 -3.53 5.49
N VAL A 99 -11.29 -4.24 4.46
CA VAL A 99 -11.64 -3.93 3.06
C VAL A 99 -13.13 -4.12 2.82
N ARG A 100 -13.73 -5.15 3.42
CA ARG A 100 -15.16 -5.48 3.30
C ARG A 100 -16.04 -4.72 4.29
N ASN A 101 -15.46 -3.83 5.10
CA ASN A 101 -16.14 -3.12 6.20
C ASN A 101 -16.90 -4.07 7.14
N ARG A 102 -16.28 -5.20 7.48
CA ARG A 102 -16.80 -6.15 8.48
C ARG A 102 -16.30 -5.76 9.86
N ASP A 103 -17.05 -6.15 10.89
CA ASP A 103 -16.57 -6.05 12.25
C ASP A 103 -15.37 -6.99 12.41
N THR A 104 -14.24 -6.43 12.84
CA THR A 104 -13.02 -7.19 13.13
C THR A 104 -13.06 -7.70 14.56
N ASP A 105 -12.59 -8.92 14.81
CA ASP A 105 -12.46 -9.48 16.18
C ASP A 105 -11.62 -8.60 17.10
N PHE A 106 -10.68 -7.84 16.52
CA PHE A 106 -9.86 -6.86 17.23
C PHE A 106 -9.62 -5.62 16.36
N PRO A 107 -9.68 -4.41 16.93
CA PRO A 107 -9.54 -3.17 16.16
C PRO A 107 -8.09 -2.85 15.74
N ALA A 108 -7.10 -3.65 16.18
CA ALA A 108 -5.71 -3.51 15.80
C ALA A 108 -4.97 -4.86 15.90
N VAL A 109 -4.08 -5.11 14.95
CA VAL A 109 -3.26 -6.32 14.85
C VAL A 109 -1.84 -6.04 15.32
N LEU A 110 -1.14 -7.06 15.80
CA LEU A 110 0.29 -6.97 16.12
C LEU A 110 1.12 -7.45 14.94
N ALA A 111 2.38 -7.04 14.86
CA ALA A 111 3.32 -7.55 13.89
C ALA A 111 4.74 -7.42 14.46
N VAL A 112 5.63 -8.32 14.06
CA VAL A 112 7.07 -8.07 14.21
C VAL A 112 7.54 -7.37 12.96
N ASN A 113 8.02 -6.14 13.13
CA ASN A 113 8.55 -5.35 12.04
C ASN A 113 10.05 -5.07 12.25
N ARG A 114 10.72 -4.69 11.17
CA ARG A 114 12.11 -4.23 11.18
C ARG A 114 12.22 -2.73 10.85
N LYS A 115 13.20 -2.08 11.46
CA LYS A 115 13.68 -0.75 11.07
C LYS A 115 14.71 -0.87 9.93
N SER A 116 15.04 0.25 9.29
CA SER A 116 16.11 0.31 8.28
C SER A 116 17.48 -0.11 8.82
N THR A 117 17.69 0.00 10.14
CA THR A 117 18.88 -0.48 10.86
C THR A 117 18.91 -2.00 11.06
N GLY A 118 17.85 -2.73 10.68
CA GLY A 118 17.68 -4.17 10.96
C GLY A 118 17.15 -4.47 12.37
N GLN A 119 16.97 -3.47 13.23
CA GLN A 119 16.38 -3.66 14.56
C GLN A 119 14.93 -4.16 14.44
N LEU A 120 14.63 -5.28 15.11
CA LEU A 120 13.28 -5.80 15.25
C LEU A 120 12.54 -5.12 16.40
N PHE A 121 11.24 -4.93 16.22
CA PHE A 121 10.35 -4.38 17.23
C PHE A 121 8.91 -4.90 17.05
N THR A 122 8.12 -4.82 18.10
CA THR A 122 6.69 -5.17 18.05
C THR A 122 5.90 -3.93 17.65
N CYS A 123 5.23 -4.02 16.51
CA CYS A 123 4.36 -2.99 15.98
C CYS A 123 2.89 -3.35 16.23
N GLN A 124 2.14 -2.41 16.78
CA GLN A 124 0.68 -2.46 16.75
C GLN A 124 0.20 -1.65 15.55
N MET A 125 -0.68 -2.23 14.72
CA MET A 125 -1.22 -1.59 13.54
C MET A 125 -2.75 -1.56 13.55
N GLY A 126 -3.30 -0.38 13.32
CA GLY A 126 -4.73 -0.18 13.03
C GLY A 126 -4.89 0.16 11.55
N LEU A 127 -5.86 -0.49 10.89
CA LEU A 127 -6.18 -0.26 9.50
C LEU A 127 -7.58 0.34 9.34
N LEU A 128 -7.73 1.27 8.41
CA LEU A 128 -9.01 1.84 8.04
C LEU A 128 -9.07 2.11 6.54
N ARG A 129 -10.16 1.67 5.90
CA ARG A 129 -10.48 2.05 4.52
C ARG A 129 -11.22 3.38 4.50
N LYS A 130 -10.81 4.29 3.62
CA LYS A 130 -11.47 5.58 3.41
C LYS A 130 -11.81 5.78 1.94
N HIS A 131 -12.79 6.64 1.69
CA HIS A 131 -13.19 7.08 0.37
C HIS A 131 -13.09 8.59 0.30
N HIS A 132 -12.28 9.12 -0.63
CA HIS A 132 -12.09 10.56 -0.74
C HIS A 132 -13.35 11.21 -1.34
N PRO A 133 -13.99 12.18 -0.66
CA PRO A 133 -15.30 12.68 -1.03
C PRO A 133 -15.34 13.39 -2.40
N GLU A 134 -14.26 14.10 -2.76
CA GLU A 134 -14.20 14.84 -4.03
C GLU A 134 -13.60 14.04 -5.19
N LEU A 135 -12.75 13.04 -4.91
CA LEU A 135 -11.98 12.33 -5.94
C LEU A 135 -12.60 10.98 -6.29
N GLY A 136 -13.50 10.46 -5.46
CA GLY A 136 -14.05 9.11 -5.61
C GLY A 136 -13.00 7.99 -5.40
N TRP A 137 -11.78 8.34 -4.97
CA TRP A 137 -10.70 7.38 -4.80
C TRP A 137 -10.76 6.73 -3.42
N SER A 138 -10.68 5.41 -3.39
CA SER A 138 -10.56 4.65 -2.14
C SER A 138 -9.10 4.42 -1.78
N TYR A 139 -8.77 4.61 -0.51
CA TYR A 139 -7.42 4.43 0.01
C TYR A 139 -7.45 3.77 1.40
N MET A 140 -6.35 3.17 1.80
CA MET A 140 -6.16 2.56 3.12
C MET A 140 -5.28 3.46 3.98
N VAL A 141 -5.61 3.57 5.26
CA VAL A 141 -4.79 4.21 6.29
C VAL A 141 -4.25 3.13 7.21
N GLY A 142 -2.93 3.08 7.39
CA GLY A 142 -2.27 2.19 8.34
C GLY A 142 -1.54 2.97 9.42
N LEU A 143 -2.17 3.13 10.59
CA LEU A 143 -1.57 3.76 11.76
C LEU A 143 -0.81 2.73 12.58
N GLN A 144 0.40 3.08 13.00
CA GLN A 144 1.39 2.15 13.51
C GLN A 144 2.03 2.71 14.78
N GLN A 145 2.30 1.83 15.74
CA GLN A 145 2.87 2.21 17.03
C GLN A 145 3.86 1.14 17.50
N ASP A 146 5.04 1.55 17.95
CA ASP A 146 5.96 0.66 18.67
C ASP A 146 5.41 0.37 20.07
N VAL A 147 5.14 -0.91 20.32
CA VAL A 147 4.62 -1.41 21.59
C VAL A 147 5.59 -2.41 22.22
N SER A 148 6.86 -2.41 21.82
CA SER A 148 7.88 -3.37 22.28
C SER A 148 8.10 -3.35 23.79
N SER A 149 7.84 -2.22 24.45
CA SER A 149 7.91 -2.11 25.91
C SER A 149 6.71 -2.75 26.62
N GLN A 150 5.59 -2.95 25.94
CA GLN A 150 4.43 -3.69 26.45
C GLN A 150 4.44 -5.16 26.03
N ILE A 151 4.86 -5.44 24.80
CA ILE A 151 4.90 -6.78 24.21
C ILE A 151 6.25 -6.94 23.51
N PRO A 152 7.25 -7.51 24.18
CA PRO A 152 8.55 -7.77 23.58
C PRO A 152 8.44 -8.71 22.37
N VAL A 153 9.29 -8.51 21.36
CA VAL A 153 9.34 -9.36 20.15
C VAL A 153 9.38 -10.87 20.45
N PRO A 154 10.15 -11.38 21.44
CA PRO A 154 10.16 -12.81 21.76
C PRO A 154 8.80 -13.34 22.22
N GLU A 155 8.04 -12.52 22.95
CA GLU A 155 6.70 -12.89 23.44
C GLU A 155 5.72 -13.01 22.28
N LEU A 156 5.75 -12.03 21.36
CA LEU A 156 4.88 -12.06 20.18
C LEU A 156 5.21 -13.25 19.26
N LEU A 157 6.49 -13.51 18.99
CA LEU A 157 6.93 -14.66 18.19
C LEU A 157 6.58 -15.99 18.87
N LYS A 158 6.68 -16.06 20.20
CA LYS A 158 6.28 -17.24 20.97
C LYS A 158 4.79 -17.51 20.80
N ALA A 159 3.94 -16.49 20.98
CA ALA A 159 2.49 -16.63 20.84
C ALA A 159 2.10 -17.07 19.42
N ALA A 160 2.64 -16.43 18.38
CA ALA A 160 2.37 -16.83 17.00
C ALA A 160 2.81 -18.26 16.68
N ALA A 161 3.92 -18.71 17.25
CA ALA A 161 4.38 -20.07 17.05
C ALA A 161 3.65 -21.12 17.92
N GLN A 162 2.78 -20.71 18.84
CA GLN A 162 1.86 -21.60 19.55
C GLN A 162 0.58 -21.83 18.76
N GLY A 163 0.16 -20.86 17.95
CA GLY A 163 -0.98 -20.97 17.07
C GLY A 163 -1.67 -19.64 16.82
N ALA A 164 -2.67 -19.66 15.94
CA ALA A 164 -3.48 -18.48 15.63
C ALA A 164 -4.31 -18.01 16.83
N GLU A 165 -4.80 -18.93 17.67
CA GLU A 165 -5.63 -18.59 18.83
C GLU A 165 -4.84 -17.82 19.89
N GLU A 166 -3.66 -18.30 20.28
CA GLU A 166 -2.77 -17.63 21.23
C GLU A 166 -2.36 -16.24 20.73
N TYR A 167 -2.08 -16.15 19.43
CA TYR A 167 -1.74 -14.89 18.78
C TYR A 167 -2.90 -13.89 18.74
N LYS A 168 -4.10 -14.33 18.33
CA LYS A 168 -5.32 -13.50 18.30
C LYS A 168 -5.72 -13.04 19.71
N ALA A 169 -5.53 -13.90 20.73
CA ALA A 169 -5.75 -13.54 22.12
C ALA A 169 -4.81 -12.42 22.58
N LEU A 170 -3.53 -12.48 22.20
CA LEU A 170 -2.56 -11.41 22.49
C LEU A 170 -2.92 -10.10 21.77
N CYS A 171 -3.29 -10.16 20.49
CA CYS A 171 -3.78 -8.99 19.74
C CYS A 171 -4.99 -8.34 20.42
N SER A 172 -5.98 -9.15 20.81
CA SER A 172 -7.19 -8.69 21.50
C SER A 172 -6.89 -8.02 22.84
N SER A 173 -5.98 -8.61 23.64
CA SER A 173 -5.54 -8.04 24.91
C SER A 173 -4.84 -6.70 24.74
N GLN A 174 -3.98 -6.55 23.72
CA GLN A 174 -3.32 -5.29 23.42
C GLN A 174 -4.28 -4.24 22.87
N ALA A 175 -5.21 -4.64 22.00
CA ALA A 175 -6.19 -3.75 21.41
C ALA A 175 -7.09 -3.11 22.47
N ARG A 176 -7.52 -3.84 23.51
CA ARG A 176 -8.31 -3.29 24.63
C ARG A 176 -7.59 -2.20 25.43
N ARG A 177 -6.25 -2.21 25.43
CA ARG A 177 -5.41 -1.21 26.12
C ARG A 177 -5.08 -0.01 25.23
N SER A 178 -5.30 -0.12 23.93
CA SER A 178 -4.88 0.85 22.94
C SER A 178 -6.04 1.71 22.47
N LYS A 179 -5.76 2.97 22.18
CA LYS A 179 -6.71 3.91 21.57
C LYS A 179 -6.47 4.10 20.07
N LEU A 180 -5.65 3.24 19.46
CA LEU A 180 -5.18 3.42 18.08
C LEU A 180 -6.33 3.53 17.07
N ALA A 181 -7.35 2.67 17.19
CA ALA A 181 -8.50 2.69 16.29
C ALA A 181 -9.42 3.89 16.50
N GLU A 182 -9.60 4.35 17.75
CA GLU A 182 -10.37 5.57 18.05
C GLU A 182 -9.73 6.80 17.38
N ARG A 183 -8.40 6.88 17.37
CA ARG A 183 -7.66 7.99 16.74
C ARG A 183 -7.90 8.08 15.24
N LEU A 184 -7.97 6.93 14.56
CA LEU A 184 -8.22 6.83 13.11
C LEU A 184 -9.62 7.34 12.70
N GLN A 185 -10.57 7.38 13.63
CA GLN A 185 -11.97 7.71 13.34
C GLN A 185 -12.32 9.17 13.65
N THR A 186 -11.38 9.97 14.14
CA THR A 186 -11.61 11.39 14.42
C THR A 186 -11.84 12.18 13.12
N LYS A 187 -12.66 13.24 13.18
CA LYS A 187 -12.91 14.11 12.01
C LYS A 187 -11.64 14.83 11.56
N GLU A 188 -10.77 15.15 12.52
CA GLU A 188 -9.48 15.79 12.30
C GLU A 188 -8.54 14.85 11.52
N ALA A 189 -8.44 13.58 11.93
CA ALA A 189 -7.66 12.58 11.19
C ALA A 189 -8.22 12.40 9.78
N GLU A 190 -9.54 12.29 9.64
CA GLU A 190 -10.17 12.14 8.33
C GLU A 190 -9.87 13.32 7.40
N SER A 191 -10.07 14.56 7.87
CA SER A 191 -9.75 15.75 7.09
C SER A 191 -8.27 15.81 6.72
N HIS A 192 -7.39 15.37 7.61
CA HIS A 192 -5.94 15.33 7.37
C HIS A 192 -5.58 14.34 6.26
N PHE A 193 -6.08 13.10 6.34
CA PHE A 193 -5.82 12.07 5.33
C PHE A 193 -6.36 12.45 3.96
N HIS A 194 -7.57 13.01 3.88
CA HIS A 194 -8.11 13.50 2.61
C HIS A 194 -7.24 14.59 1.99
N GLY A 195 -6.72 15.52 2.82
CA GLY A 195 -5.77 16.54 2.38
C GLY A 195 -4.53 15.93 1.74
N ILE A 196 -3.88 14.97 2.42
CA ILE A 196 -2.70 14.29 1.89
C ILE A 196 -3.01 13.53 0.59
N MET A 197 -4.13 12.79 0.56
CA MET A 197 -4.52 12.01 -0.61
C MET A 197 -4.81 12.88 -1.83
N ARG A 198 -5.35 14.08 -1.63
CA ARG A 198 -5.55 15.06 -2.70
C ARG A 198 -4.23 15.46 -3.35
N ASP A 199 -3.20 15.68 -2.55
CA ASP A 199 -1.88 16.09 -3.04
C ASP A 199 -1.10 14.91 -3.66
N ALA A 200 -1.21 13.72 -3.06
CA ALA A 200 -0.68 12.48 -3.64
C ALA A 200 -1.28 12.20 -5.03
N TRP A 201 -2.61 12.35 -5.17
CA TRP A 201 -3.30 12.19 -6.46
C TRP A 201 -2.82 13.18 -7.52
N ARG A 202 -2.70 14.46 -7.16
CA ARG A 202 -2.18 15.49 -8.08
C ARG A 202 -0.78 15.14 -8.58
N SER A 203 0.04 14.57 -7.70
CA SER A 203 1.40 14.14 -8.03
C SER A 203 1.39 12.95 -8.99
N VAL A 204 0.52 11.95 -8.78
CA VAL A 204 0.32 10.83 -9.71
C VAL A 204 -0.12 11.32 -11.09
N LEU A 205 -1.15 12.18 -11.16
CA LEU A 205 -1.64 12.72 -12.43
C LEU A 205 -0.55 13.52 -13.18
N SER A 206 0.22 14.33 -12.46
CA SER A 206 1.29 15.14 -13.05
C SER A 206 2.39 14.27 -13.68
N ARG A 207 2.76 13.16 -13.02
CA ARG A 207 3.70 12.16 -13.58
C ARG A 207 3.15 11.53 -14.85
N GLN A 208 1.91 11.04 -14.82
CA GLN A 208 1.28 10.39 -15.98
C GLN A 208 1.16 11.30 -17.20
N MET A 209 0.79 12.57 -17.00
CA MET A 209 0.74 13.55 -18.10
C MET A 209 2.13 13.83 -18.68
N SER A 210 3.15 13.95 -17.83
CA SER A 210 4.53 14.21 -18.25
C SER A 210 5.10 13.06 -19.08
N GLU A 211 4.86 11.81 -18.66
CA GLU A 211 5.29 10.61 -19.39
C GLU A 211 4.60 10.48 -20.75
N THR A 212 3.30 10.78 -20.81
CA THR A 212 2.52 10.72 -22.06
C THR A 212 3.02 11.76 -23.06
N ASN A 213 3.34 12.96 -22.60
CA ASN A 213 3.88 14.02 -23.45
C ASN A 213 5.30 13.69 -23.92
N GLY A 214 6.16 13.15 -23.05
CA GLY A 214 7.50 12.69 -23.41
C GLY A 214 7.47 11.62 -24.52
N LYS A 215 6.57 10.62 -24.40
CA LYS A 215 6.39 9.57 -25.40
C LYS A 215 5.88 10.11 -26.75
N LYS A 216 4.94 11.06 -26.73
CA LYS A 216 4.47 11.73 -27.96
C LYS A 216 5.59 12.50 -28.67
N MET A 217 6.43 13.20 -27.91
CA MET A 217 7.53 14.01 -28.45
C MET A 217 8.70 13.15 -28.99
N GLN A 218 8.96 11.99 -28.40
CA GLN A 218 9.91 11.02 -28.96
C GLN A 218 9.38 10.37 -30.25
N LYS A 219 8.07 10.07 -30.31
CA LYS A 219 7.46 9.50 -31.51
C LYS A 219 7.45 10.49 -32.68
N SER A 220 7.22 11.79 -32.43
CA SER A 220 7.29 12.81 -33.48
C SER A 220 8.71 12.98 -34.03
N ARG A 221 9.74 12.99 -33.16
CA ARG A 221 11.15 13.05 -33.60
C ARG A 221 11.57 11.83 -34.43
N SER A 222 11.19 10.62 -34.01
CA SER A 222 11.48 9.40 -34.77
C SER A 222 10.77 9.36 -36.15
N MET A 223 9.60 10.00 -36.28
CA MET A 223 8.88 10.11 -37.56
C MET A 223 9.51 11.18 -38.47
N GLU A 224 10.01 12.29 -37.91
CA GLU A 224 10.76 13.32 -38.63
C GLU A 224 12.10 12.79 -39.18
N GLU A 225 12.85 12.03 -38.38
CA GLU A 225 14.13 11.41 -38.82
C GLU A 225 13.92 10.39 -39.97
N LYS A 226 12.80 9.67 -39.99
CA LYS A 226 12.45 8.75 -41.09
C LYS A 226 12.00 9.48 -42.36
N THR A 227 11.49 10.71 -42.25
CA THR A 227 11.00 11.48 -43.40
C THR A 227 12.15 12.17 -44.14
N ILE A 228 13.25 12.52 -43.46
CA ILE A 228 14.44 13.13 -44.09
C ILE A 228 15.28 12.09 -44.85
N ALA A 229 15.16 10.79 -44.53
CA ALA A 229 15.88 9.72 -45.23
C ALA A 229 15.20 9.20 -46.51
N SER A 230 14.07 9.78 -46.94
CA SER A 230 13.32 9.33 -48.13
C SER A 230 13.08 10.47 -49.12
N VAL A 231 14.18 11.08 -49.60
CA VAL A 231 14.15 11.90 -50.83
C VAL A 231 15.16 11.30 -51.81
N SER A 232 14.75 10.23 -52.50
CA SER A 232 15.23 9.87 -53.84
C SER A 232 14.42 8.68 -54.39
N THR A 233 13.53 8.97 -55.32
CA THR A 233 13.46 8.43 -56.70
C THR A 233 12.02 8.39 -57.18
N ALA A 234 11.84 8.87 -58.40
CA ALA A 234 10.59 9.32 -59.01
C ALA A 234 9.72 8.20 -59.63
N CYS A 235 8.51 8.62 -60.01
CA CYS A 235 7.63 8.11 -61.07
C CYS A 235 6.92 6.77 -60.87
N SER A 236 5.58 6.79 -60.76
CA SER A 236 4.69 6.64 -61.94
C SER A 236 3.20 6.61 -61.55
N LEU A 237 2.39 7.21 -62.42
CA LEU A 237 0.93 7.36 -62.40
C LEU A 237 0.20 6.07 -62.83
N SER A 238 -1.13 6.07 -62.58
CA SER A 238 -2.23 5.16 -63.02
C SER A 238 -2.71 4.24 -61.88
N SER A 239 -4.00 4.03 -61.56
CA SER A 239 -5.28 4.43 -62.15
C SER A 239 -6.46 3.96 -61.25
N VAL A 240 -7.46 4.83 -61.07
CA VAL A 240 -8.91 4.57 -61.29
C VAL A 240 -9.67 3.52 -60.43
N VAL A 241 -10.62 4.06 -59.63
CA VAL A 241 -12.01 3.59 -59.32
C VAL A 241 -12.23 2.37 -58.40
N ALA A 242 -12.91 2.57 -57.26
CA ALA A 242 -14.28 2.05 -57.00
C ALA A 242 -14.84 2.41 -55.61
N LYS A 243 -16.10 2.89 -55.61
CA LYS A 243 -17.26 2.71 -54.70
C LYS A 243 -17.00 2.41 -53.20
N ASP A 244 -17.44 3.25 -52.26
CA ASP A 244 -18.81 3.61 -51.80
C ASP A 244 -19.42 2.63 -50.76
N LYS A 245 -19.95 3.26 -49.69
CA LYS A 245 -20.85 2.83 -48.59
C LYS A 245 -20.28 2.10 -47.36
N GLY A 246 -20.37 2.82 -46.23
CA GLY A 246 -20.34 2.29 -44.87
C GLY A 246 -20.54 3.43 -43.86
N GLN A 247 -21.80 3.86 -43.66
CA GLN A 247 -22.19 4.73 -42.56
C GLN A 247 -22.29 3.89 -41.28
N ASP A 248 -21.41 4.14 -40.31
CA ASP A 248 -21.65 3.73 -38.92
C ASP A 248 -21.86 4.98 -38.07
N GLN A 249 -23.08 5.07 -37.54
CA GLN A 249 -23.50 6.08 -36.57
C GLN A 249 -22.84 5.77 -35.22
N PHE A 250 -21.97 6.67 -34.76
CA PHE A 250 -21.56 6.73 -33.36
C PHE A 250 -22.70 7.34 -32.54
N SER A 251 -23.30 6.55 -31.65
CA SER A 251 -24.23 7.02 -30.62
C SER A 251 -23.44 7.36 -29.35
N PRO A 252 -23.53 8.59 -28.80
CA PRO A 252 -22.82 8.95 -27.58
C PRO A 252 -23.69 8.63 -26.36
N ASN A 253 -23.68 7.38 -25.88
CA ASN A 253 -24.35 7.05 -24.60
C ASN A 253 -23.83 5.79 -23.87
N ASP A 254 -22.56 5.41 -24.04
CA ASP A 254 -21.96 4.26 -23.34
C ASP A 254 -20.98 4.65 -22.21
N PHE A 255 -21.27 5.73 -21.48
CA PHE A 255 -20.48 6.13 -20.30
C PHE A 255 -21.31 6.09 -19.01
N GLN A 256 -22.05 5.00 -18.79
CA GLN A 256 -22.67 4.73 -17.48
C GLN A 256 -23.07 3.26 -17.37
N ARG A 257 -22.15 2.43 -16.86
CA ARG A 257 -22.37 1.21 -16.02
C ARG A 257 -21.21 0.22 -16.20
N SER A 258 -20.25 0.23 -15.27
CA SER A 258 -19.58 -0.98 -14.79
C SER A 258 -18.68 -0.67 -13.59
N ALA A 259 -19.27 -0.20 -12.49
CA ALA A 259 -18.63 -0.30 -11.17
C ALA A 259 -19.16 -1.55 -10.45
N THR A 260 -19.01 -2.72 -11.07
CA THR A 260 -19.05 -3.98 -10.35
C THR A 260 -17.60 -4.31 -10.01
N CYS A 261 -17.26 -4.22 -8.73
CA CYS A 261 -16.03 -4.78 -8.19
C CYS A 261 -15.93 -6.23 -8.70
N PRO A 262 -14.88 -6.62 -9.45
CA PRO A 262 -14.68 -8.03 -9.72
C PRO A 262 -14.36 -8.70 -8.39
N ASP A 263 -15.30 -9.54 -7.94
CA ASP A 263 -15.11 -10.47 -6.85
C ASP A 263 -13.86 -11.34 -7.09
N ALA A 264 -13.21 -11.69 -5.97
CA ALA A 264 -12.01 -12.51 -5.83
C ALA A 264 -10.66 -11.81 -6.10
N CYS A 265 -10.06 -11.32 -5.01
CA CYS A 265 -8.60 -11.18 -4.95
C CYS A 265 -7.95 -12.56 -5.22
N PRO A 266 -7.05 -12.69 -6.21
CA PRO A 266 -6.28 -13.92 -6.38
C PRO A 266 -5.35 -14.14 -5.19
N PRO A 267 -5.04 -15.41 -4.83
CA PRO A 267 -4.19 -15.72 -3.68
C PRO A 267 -2.81 -15.07 -3.79
N TRP A 268 -2.30 -14.60 -2.66
CA TRP A 268 -0.95 -14.08 -2.47
C TRP A 268 0.09 -15.20 -2.68
N PRO A 269 1.32 -14.89 -3.13
CA PRO A 269 2.24 -15.85 -3.74
C PRO A 269 2.87 -16.91 -2.80
N TRP A 270 2.29 -17.21 -1.63
CA TRP A 270 2.89 -18.10 -0.63
C TRP A 270 2.08 -19.36 -0.28
N ARG A 271 1.12 -19.80 -1.12
CA ARG A 271 0.76 -21.23 -1.09
C ARG A 271 1.89 -22.02 -1.73
N VAL A 272 2.90 -22.35 -0.93
CA VAL A 272 3.77 -23.49 -1.22
C VAL A 272 2.88 -24.72 -1.13
N SER A 273 2.63 -25.33 -2.29
CA SER A 273 1.97 -26.63 -2.46
C SER A 273 2.72 -27.75 -1.75
#